data_AF-M0DDA8-F1
#
_entry.id   AF-M0DDA8-F1
#
_cell.length_a   1.000
_cell.length_b   1.000
_cell.length_c   1.000
_cell.angle_alpha   90.00
_cell.angle_beta   90.00
_cell.angle_gamma   90.00
#
_symmetry.space_group_name_H-M   'P 1'
#
loop_
_entity.id
_entity.type
_entity.pdbx_description
1 polymer ?
#
loop_
_entity_poly.entity_id
_entity_poly.type
_entity_poly.pdbx_seq_one_letter_code
_entity_poly.pdbx_strand_id
1 'polypeptide(L)'
;MNERPAGEQGNAERSDSGLGAVFAGAALRWGIGIAGFVLFLFALGQAVGLDLLGLFAEALSSQTGRWLAVAVFGLFLISVARRGVARAFRA
;
A
#
# COMPACT_ATOMS: atom_id res chain seq x y z
N MET A 1 -28.81 7.59 46.67
CA MET A 1 -27.37 7.26 46.68
C MET A 1 -27.10 6.41 45.43
N ASN A 2 -26.23 6.91 44.57
CA ASN A 2 -25.66 6.29 43.36
C ASN A 2 -24.93 4.98 43.76
N GLU A 3 -24.84 3.90 42.97
CA GLU A 3 -23.88 3.72 41.86
C GLU A 3 -24.13 2.40 41.11
N ARG A 4 -24.05 2.44 39.77
CA ARG A 4 -23.87 1.27 38.88
C ARG A 4 -22.36 1.04 38.67
N PRO A 5 -21.88 -0.21 38.53
CA PRO A 5 -20.84 -0.54 37.58
C PRO A 5 -21.54 -1.08 36.32
N ALA A 6 -21.69 -0.37 35.20
CA ALA A 6 -20.64 0.11 34.30
C ALA A 6 -19.57 -0.97 34.02
N GLY A 7 -19.68 -1.65 32.88
CA GLY A 7 -18.46 -1.95 32.12
C GLY A 7 -18.31 -3.27 31.37
N GLU A 8 -19.17 -4.29 31.53
CA GLU A 8 -18.92 -5.60 30.88
C GLU A 8 -19.58 -5.78 29.49
N GLN A 9 -19.57 -4.73 28.68
CA GLN A 9 -19.86 -4.82 27.25
C GLN A 9 -18.83 -3.99 26.50
N GLY A 10 -17.86 -4.64 25.84
CA GLY A 10 -17.03 -3.95 24.85
C GLY A 10 -15.56 -4.32 24.77
N ASN A 11 -15.12 -5.51 25.18
CA ASN A 11 -13.70 -5.88 25.11
C ASN A 11 -13.35 -7.11 24.25
N ALA A 12 -14.27 -7.58 23.40
CA ALA A 12 -13.98 -8.71 22.49
C ALA A 12 -14.03 -8.35 20.98
N GLU A 13 -14.62 -7.21 20.58
CA GLU A 13 -14.83 -6.86 19.16
C GLU A 13 -13.94 -5.72 18.63
N ARG A 14 -13.05 -5.13 19.45
CA ARG A 14 -12.32 -3.90 19.06
C ARG A 14 -10.93 -4.10 18.47
N SER A 15 -10.43 -5.33 18.40
CA SER A 15 -9.07 -5.60 17.90
C SER A 15 -8.97 -5.71 16.38
N ASP A 16 -10.10 -5.89 15.67
CA ASP A 16 -10.11 -6.08 14.21
C ASP A 16 -10.27 -4.76 13.42
N SER A 17 -10.96 -3.76 14.00
CA SER A 17 -11.17 -2.45 13.37
C SER A 17 -9.92 -1.58 13.29
N GLY A 18 -8.93 -1.81 14.17
CA GLY A 18 -7.71 -1.03 14.25
C GLY A 18 -6.80 -1.28 13.05
N LEU A 19 -6.45 -2.54 12.80
CA LEU A 19 -5.57 -2.95 11.70
C LEU A 19 -6.20 -2.65 10.34
N GLY A 20 -7.47 -2.99 10.14
CA GLY A 20 -8.19 -2.72 8.90
C GLY A 20 -8.18 -1.24 8.50
N ALA A 21 -8.34 -0.33 9.46
CA ALA A 21 -8.28 1.11 9.20
C ALA A 21 -6.85 1.58 8.81
N VAL A 22 -5.79 1.05 9.44
CA VAL A 22 -4.41 1.41 9.07
C VAL A 22 -4.04 0.83 7.70
N PHE A 23 -4.48 -0.39 7.40
CA PHE A 23 -4.29 -1.02 6.09
C PHE A 23 -5.08 -0.29 5.00
N ALA A 24 -6.32 0.11 5.27
CA ALA A 24 -7.11 0.92 4.35
C ALA A 24 -6.44 2.27 4.05
N GLY A 25 -5.93 2.96 5.08
CA GLY A 25 -5.18 4.22 4.91
C GLY A 25 -3.90 4.04 4.10
N ALA A 26 -3.13 2.98 4.37
CA ALA A 26 -1.92 2.67 3.62
C ALA A 26 -2.21 2.27 2.17
N ALA A 27 -3.20 1.40 1.95
CA ALA A 27 -3.62 0.96 0.63
C ALA A 27 -4.17 2.13 -0.20
N LEU A 28 -4.95 3.03 0.40
CA LEU A 28 -5.47 4.22 -0.26
C LEU A 28 -4.33 5.18 -0.65
N ARG A 29 -3.36 5.40 0.24
CA ARG A 29 -2.18 6.23 -0.03
C ARG A 29 -1.36 5.69 -1.21
N TRP A 30 -1.12 4.38 -1.23
CA TRP A 30 -0.43 3.71 -2.34
C TRP A 30 -1.26 3.72 -3.62
N GLY A 31 -2.57 3.47 -3.52
CA GLY A 31 -3.50 3.50 -4.64
C GLY A 31 -3.56 4.85 -5.33
N ILE A 32 -3.64 5.95 -4.56
CA ILE A 32 -3.56 7.31 -5.09
C ILE A 32 -2.20 7.56 -5.77
N GLY A 33 -1.11 7.10 -5.17
CA GLY A 33 0.23 7.26 -5.75
C GLY A 33 0.35 6.54 -7.10
N ILE A 34 -0.13 5.31 -7.18
CA ILE A 34 -0.13 4.50 -8.41
C ILE A 34 -1.05 5.13 -9.46
N ALA A 35 -2.27 5.51 -9.08
CA ALA A 35 -3.21 6.16 -10.00
C ALA A 35 -2.66 7.48 -10.54
N GLY A 36 -2.07 8.31 -9.68
CA GLY A 36 -1.41 9.56 -10.08
C GLY A 36 -0.22 9.32 -11.02
N PHE A 37 0.59 8.28 -10.77
CA PHE A 37 1.69 7.91 -11.66
C PHE A 37 1.20 7.46 -13.05
N VAL A 38 0.14 6.64 -13.10
CA VAL A 38 -0.48 6.21 -14.37
C VAL A 38 -1.04 7.41 -15.14
N LEU A 39 -1.78 8.29 -14.46
CA LEU A 39 -2.31 9.50 -15.07
C LEU A 39 -1.20 10.45 -15.55
N PHE A 40 -0.11 10.55 -14.80
CA PHE A 40 1.06 11.32 -15.18
C PHE A 40 1.72 10.78 -16.45
N LEU A 41 1.99 9.47 -16.52
CA LEU A 41 2.54 8.85 -17.74
C LEU A 41 1.62 9.01 -18.93
N PHE A 42 0.31 8.87 -18.71
CA PHE A 42 -0.70 9.09 -19.74
C PHE A 42 -0.67 10.53 -20.26
N ALA A 43 -0.74 11.53 -19.36
CA ALA A 43 -0.73 12.94 -19.71
C ALA A 43 0.59 13.35 -20.38
N LEU A 44 1.71 12.85 -19.87
CA LEU A 44 3.02 13.06 -20.49
C LEU A 44 3.06 12.43 -21.88
N GLY A 45 2.58 11.19 -22.04
CA GLY A 45 2.45 10.54 -23.33
C GLY A 45 1.64 11.34 -24.35
N GLN A 46 0.49 11.85 -23.93
CA GLN A 46 -0.30 12.76 -24.76
C GLN A 46 0.45 14.05 -25.10
N ALA A 47 1.24 14.61 -24.17
CA ALA A 47 2.02 15.82 -24.39
C ALA A 47 3.21 15.62 -25.36
N VAL A 48 3.88 14.46 -25.32
CA VAL A 48 5.00 14.16 -26.24
C VAL A 48 4.54 13.48 -27.54
N GLY A 49 3.26 13.14 -27.66
CA GLY A 49 2.70 12.42 -28.82
C GLY A 49 3.11 10.95 -28.90
N LEU A 50 3.51 10.34 -27.78
CA LEU A 50 3.96 8.95 -27.68
C LEU A 50 3.12 8.20 -26.64
N ASP A 51 2.83 6.92 -26.87
CA ASP A 51 2.17 6.09 -25.87
C ASP A 51 3.18 5.60 -24.80
N LEU A 52 3.64 6.52 -23.95
CA LEU A 52 4.57 6.21 -22.86
C LEU A 52 3.99 5.15 -21.91
N LEU A 53 2.68 5.15 -21.70
CA LEU A 53 2.03 4.17 -20.84
C LEU A 53 2.09 2.78 -21.47
N GLY A 54 1.81 2.67 -22.77
CA GLY A 54 1.98 1.44 -23.53
C GLY A 54 3.42 0.95 -23.54
N LEU A 55 4.40 1.81 -23.81
CA LEU A 55 5.83 1.45 -23.80
C LEU A 55 6.29 0.97 -22.41
N PHE A 56 5.82 1.62 -21.35
CA PHE A 56 6.10 1.21 -19.98
C PHE A 56 5.46 -0.15 -19.66
N ALA A 57 4.20 -0.37 -20.09
CA ALA A 57 3.51 -1.64 -19.92
C ALA A 57 4.20 -2.78 -20.69
N GLU A 58 4.67 -2.51 -21.91
CA GLU A 58 5.45 -3.45 -22.73
C GLU A 58 6.80 -3.78 -22.07
N ALA A 59 7.49 -2.77 -21.53
CA ALA A 59 8.73 -2.97 -20.80
C ALA A 59 8.52 -3.83 -19.55
N LEU A 60 7.42 -3.63 -18.82
CA LEU A 60 7.03 -4.46 -17.67
C LEU A 60 6.62 -5.89 -18.07
N SER A 61 5.95 -6.05 -19.22
CA SER A 61 5.49 -7.36 -19.71
C SER A 61 6.64 -8.19 -20.31
N SER A 62 7.77 -7.56 -20.64
CA SER A 62 8.97 -8.24 -21.09
C SER A 62 9.52 -9.25 -20.07
N GLN A 63 10.32 -10.22 -20.52
CA GLN A 63 10.96 -11.20 -19.64
C GLN A 63 11.80 -10.52 -18.55
N THR A 64 12.59 -9.50 -18.92
CA THR A 64 13.40 -8.72 -17.97
C THR A 64 12.52 -7.90 -17.02
N GLY A 65 11.45 -7.28 -17.54
CA GLY A 65 10.49 -6.51 -16.74
C GLY A 65 9.79 -7.35 -15.68
N ARG A 66 9.45 -8.59 -16.00
CA ARG A 66 8.88 -9.54 -15.04
C ARG A 66 9.82 -9.86 -13.90
N TRP A 67 11.09 -10.19 -14.18
CA TRP A 67 12.09 -10.42 -13.12
C TRP A 67 12.34 -9.17 -12.27
N LEU A 68 12.33 -8.00 -12.90
CA LEU A 68 12.44 -6.73 -12.17
C LEU A 68 11.25 -6.50 -11.24
N ALA A 69 10.03 -6.76 -11.70
CA ALA A 69 8.82 -6.65 -10.88
C ALA A 69 8.87 -7.61 -9.68
N VAL A 70 9.34 -8.85 -9.87
CA VAL A 70 9.55 -9.81 -8.77
C VAL A 70 10.59 -9.29 -7.78
N ALA A 71 11.72 -8.75 -8.26
CA ALA A 71 12.76 -8.19 -7.40
C ALA A 71 12.25 -7.00 -6.57
N VAL A 72 11.52 -6.08 -7.20
CA VAL A 72 10.88 -4.93 -6.52
C VAL A 72 9.87 -5.41 -5.48
N PHE A 73 9.06 -6.41 -5.81
CA PHE A 73 8.11 -7.00 -4.87
C PHE A 73 8.81 -7.65 -3.67
N GLY A 74 9.89 -8.40 -3.90
CA GLY A 74 10.72 -8.96 -2.83
C GLY A 74 11.31 -7.87 -1.93
N LEU A 75 11.84 -6.80 -2.51
CA LEU A 75 12.37 -5.65 -1.77
C LEU A 75 11.27 -4.94 -0.96
N PHE A 76 10.05 -4.85 -1.51
CA PHE A 76 8.89 -4.31 -0.81
C PHE A 76 8.55 -5.15 0.42
N LEU A 77 8.47 -6.48 0.30
CA LEU A 77 8.23 -7.38 1.43
C LEU A 77 9.32 -7.26 2.50
N ILE A 78 10.59 -7.20 2.08
CA ILE A 78 11.72 -6.99 3.00
C ILE A 78 11.57 -5.65 3.73
N SER A 79 11.19 -4.60 3.02
CA SER A 79 10.99 -3.27 3.61
C SER A 79 9.84 -3.26 4.61
N VAL A 80 8.71 -3.90 4.28
CA VAL A 80 7.57 -4.07 5.18
C VAL A 80 7.97 -4.87 6.41
N ALA A 81 8.68 -6.00 6.23
CA ALA A 81 9.18 -6.83 7.32
C ALA A 81 10.11 -6.04 8.25
N ARG A 82 11.07 -5.29 7.70
CA ARG A 82 11.97 -4.41 8.48
C ARG A 82 11.18 -3.35 9.26
N ARG A 83 10.17 -2.75 8.65
CA ARG A 83 9.35 -1.70 9.28
C ARG A 83 8.45 -2.25 10.40
N GLY A 84 7.99 -3.49 10.26
CA GLY A 84 7.29 -4.23 11.31
C GLY A 84 8.21 -4.58 12.48
N VAL A 85 9.40 -5.13 12.21
CA VAL A 85 10.39 -5.49 13.23
C VAL A 85 10.94 -4.25 13.96
N ALA A 86 11.22 -3.15 13.25
CA ALA A 86 11.69 -1.91 13.86
C ALA A 86 10.67 -1.24 14.79
N ARG A 87 9.37 -1.50 14.61
CA ARG A 87 8.32 -1.05 15.55
C ARG A 87 8.23 -1.97 16.77
N ALA A 88 8.46 -3.28 16.60
CA ALA A 88 8.42 -4.26 17.68
C ALA A 88 9.58 -4.10 18.69
N PHE A 89 10.76 -3.64 18.25
CA PHE A 89 11.91 -3.39 19.13
C PHE A 89 11.90 -2.00 19.81
N ARG A 90 10.91 -1.14 19.50
CA ARG A 90 10.76 0.21 20.08
C ARG A 90 9.55 0.33 21.01
N ALA A 91 8.80 -0.76 21.18
CA ALA A 91 7.72 -0.92 22.15
C ALA A 91 8.25 -1.75 23.32
#